data_AF-A0AAN6F7B9-F1
#
_entry.id   AF-A0AAN6F7B9-F1
#
_cell.length_a   1.000
_cell.length_b   1.000
_cell.length_c   1.000
_cell.angle_alpha   90.00
_cell.angle_beta   90.00
_cell.angle_gamma   90.00
#
_symmetry.space_group_name_H-M   'P 1'
#
loop_
_entity.id
_entity.type
_entity.pdbx_description
1 polymer ?
#
loop_
_entity_poly.entity_id
_entity_poly.type
_entity_poly.pdbx_seq_one_letter_code
_entity_poly.pdbx_strand_id
1 'polypeptide(L)'
;MTEKLTQRYRTALDQVRFILEIERGGMPLTMNHYFCEHLDECRQKRMLEAMSNVSFSDCKHGTVVRLQDAVQTHPMSNADHIVKDIHDILRACYEVTLERFKDNVLKQATDYFLLSGPDTPLNLFSPTFVSALTPDEVGHIAGEAPKVKRRRAQLGREITSLGWETRQVTPQRYV
;
A
#
# COMPACT_ATOMS: atom_id res chain seq x y z
N MET A 1 23.31 9.85 2.09
CA MET A 1 22.11 9.28 2.74
C MET A 1 20.89 9.36 1.82
N THR A 2 20.58 10.54 1.29
CA THR A 2 19.49 10.79 0.33
C THR A 2 19.51 9.85 -0.88
N GLU A 3 20.66 9.64 -1.54
CA GLU A 3 20.74 8.73 -2.70
C GLU A 3 20.34 7.29 -2.34
N LYS A 4 20.80 6.77 -1.20
CA LYS A 4 20.44 5.41 -0.73
C LYS A 4 18.96 5.31 -0.39
N LEU A 5 18.39 6.38 0.18
CA LEU A 5 16.95 6.45 0.47
C LEU A 5 16.14 6.41 -0.83
N THR A 6 16.49 7.26 -1.80
CA THR A 6 15.86 7.31 -3.12
C THR A 6 15.96 5.97 -3.83
N GLN A 7 17.11 5.30 -3.75
CA GLN A 7 17.30 3.98 -4.35
C GLN A 7 16.36 2.93 -3.75
N ARG A 8 16.18 2.89 -2.42
CA ARG A 8 15.27 1.95 -1.77
C ARG A 8 13.80 2.15 -2.20
N TYR A 9 13.37 3.41 -2.35
CA TYR A 9 12.05 3.72 -2.91
C TYR A 9 11.92 3.35 -4.39
N ARG A 10 12.98 3.54 -5.20
CA ARG A 10 13.01 3.10 -6.59
C ARG A 10 12.82 1.59 -6.71
N THR A 11 13.51 0.80 -5.88
CA THR A 11 13.35 -0.66 -5.86
C THR A 11 11.90 -1.07 -5.60
N ALA A 12 11.21 -0.42 -4.65
CA ALA A 12 9.80 -0.70 -4.40
C ALA A 12 8.92 -0.38 -5.63
N LEU A 13 9.19 0.73 -6.32
CA LEU A 13 8.48 1.11 -7.55
C LEU A 13 8.77 0.16 -8.71
N ASP A 14 10.02 -0.28 -8.85
CA ASP A 14 10.41 -1.26 -9.86
C ASP A 14 9.71 -2.60 -9.63
N GLN A 15 9.51 -3.00 -8.36
CA GLN A 15 8.70 -4.16 -8.04
C GLN A 15 7.25 -4.00 -8.49
N VAL A 16 6.62 -2.84 -8.24
CA VAL A 16 5.25 -2.58 -8.73
C VAL A 16 5.18 -2.64 -10.26
N ARG A 17 6.18 -2.08 -10.95
CA ARG A 17 6.27 -2.15 -12.41
C ARG A 17 6.37 -3.58 -12.92
N PHE A 18 7.19 -4.41 -12.27
CA PHE A 18 7.32 -5.82 -12.59
C PHE A 18 6.00 -6.59 -12.37
N ILE A 19 5.32 -6.34 -11.25
CA ILE A 19 3.99 -6.94 -10.99
C ILE A 19 3.00 -6.52 -12.11
N LEU A 20 2.97 -5.23 -12.46
CA LEU A 20 2.11 -4.72 -13.54
C LEU A 20 2.43 -5.37 -14.89
N GLU A 21 3.71 -5.56 -15.21
CA GLU A 21 4.15 -6.19 -16.46
C GLU A 21 3.67 -7.63 -16.55
N ILE A 22 3.79 -8.41 -15.49
CA ILE A 22 3.31 -9.80 -15.45
C ILE A 22 1.80 -9.84 -15.65
N GLU A 23 1.06 -9.02 -14.91
CA GLU A 23 -0.42 -9.09 -14.92
C GLU A 23 -1.02 -8.53 -16.22
N ARG A 24 -0.33 -7.63 -16.92
CA ARG A 24 -0.82 -7.02 -18.18
C ARG A 24 -0.25 -7.65 -19.45
N GLY A 25 0.97 -8.19 -19.39
CA GLY A 25 1.71 -8.66 -20.57
C GLY A 25 1.45 -10.13 -20.92
N GLY A 26 0.90 -10.91 -19.98
CA GLY A 26 0.63 -12.34 -20.16
C GLY A 26 -0.79 -12.66 -20.62
N MET A 27 -0.99 -13.92 -20.99
CA MET A 27 -2.34 -14.48 -21.09
C MET A 27 -2.97 -14.52 -19.68
N PRO A 28 -4.24 -14.13 -19.51
CA PRO A 28 -4.93 -14.17 -18.23
C PRO A 28 -5.14 -15.63 -17.81
N LEU A 29 -4.17 -16.15 -17.08
CA LEU A 29 -4.13 -17.52 -16.58
C LEU A 29 -4.28 -17.49 -15.06
N THR A 30 -5.16 -18.34 -14.56
CA THR A 30 -5.37 -18.51 -13.13
C THR A 30 -5.69 -19.95 -12.78
N MET A 31 -5.10 -20.40 -11.68
CA MET A 31 -5.43 -21.66 -11.01
C MET A 31 -6.25 -21.41 -9.74
N ASN A 32 -6.68 -20.17 -9.52
CA ASN A 32 -7.48 -19.83 -8.35
C ASN A 32 -8.86 -20.46 -8.47
N HIS A 33 -9.26 -21.24 -7.46
CA HIS A 33 -10.55 -21.91 -7.40
C HIS A 33 -11.75 -20.94 -7.47
N TYR A 34 -11.58 -19.70 -7.00
CA TYR A 34 -12.61 -18.65 -7.10
C TYR A 34 -12.95 -18.25 -8.55
N PHE A 35 -12.09 -18.57 -9.52
CA PHE A 35 -12.39 -18.30 -10.93
C PHE A 35 -13.70 -18.99 -11.37
N CYS A 36 -13.86 -20.27 -11.03
CA CYS A 36 -15.07 -21.02 -11.39
C CYS A 36 -16.30 -20.44 -10.69
N GLU A 37 -16.16 -20.03 -9.43
CA GLU A 37 -17.23 -19.39 -8.65
C GLU A 37 -17.67 -18.07 -9.30
N HIS A 38 -16.73 -17.17 -9.62
CA HIS A 38 -17.05 -15.90 -10.30
C HIS A 38 -17.68 -16.11 -11.68
N LEU A 39 -17.21 -17.10 -12.43
CA LEU A 39 -17.79 -17.44 -13.74
C LEU A 39 -19.22 -17.96 -13.61
N ASP A 40 -19.47 -18.83 -12.63
CA ASP A 40 -20.81 -19.36 -12.36
C ASP A 40 -21.74 -18.27 -11.84
N GLU A 41 -21.27 -17.36 -10.99
CA GLU A 41 -22.05 -16.18 -10.59
C GLU A 41 -22.47 -15.32 -11.78
N CYS A 42 -21.56 -15.06 -12.72
CA CYS A 42 -21.88 -14.29 -13.92
C CYS A 42 -22.94 -15.00 -14.79
N ARG A 43 -22.78 -16.31 -14.99
CA ARG A 43 -23.74 -17.14 -15.72
C ARG A 43 -25.11 -17.18 -15.04
N GLN A 44 -25.14 -17.32 -13.71
CA GLN A 44 -26.37 -17.32 -12.92
C GLN A 44 -27.08 -15.96 -12.98
N LYS A 45 -26.35 -14.85 -12.81
CA LYS A 45 -26.92 -13.49 -12.95
C LYS A 45 -27.57 -13.31 -14.31
N ARG A 46 -26.87 -13.70 -15.38
CA ARG A 46 -27.39 -13.63 -16.75
C ARG A 46 -28.65 -14.49 -16.94
N MET A 47 -28.68 -15.69 -16.36
CA MET A 47 -29.85 -16.56 -16.40
C MET A 47 -31.03 -15.94 -15.66
N LEU A 48 -30.80 -15.38 -14.47
CA LEU A 48 -31.83 -14.70 -13.68
C LEU A 48 -32.39 -13.48 -14.43
N GLU A 49 -31.55 -12.68 -15.09
CA GLU A 49 -31.96 -11.56 -15.95
C GLU A 49 -32.78 -12.01 -17.17
N ALA A 50 -32.43 -13.14 -17.78
CA ALA A 50 -33.22 -13.70 -18.87
C ALA A 50 -34.60 -14.17 -18.37
N MET A 51 -34.64 -14.80 -17.20
CA MET A 51 -35.87 -15.33 -16.59
C MET A 51 -36.78 -14.24 -16.03
N SER A 52 -36.24 -13.11 -15.57
CA SER A 52 -37.04 -11.99 -15.07
C SER A 52 -37.98 -11.43 -16.14
N ASN A 53 -37.55 -11.42 -17.41
CA ASN A 53 -38.36 -10.97 -18.56
C ASN A 53 -39.62 -11.80 -18.80
N VAL A 54 -39.62 -13.07 -18.40
CA VAL A 54 -40.77 -13.99 -18.55
C VAL A 54 -41.41 -14.36 -17.21
N SER A 55 -40.88 -13.78 -16.12
CA SER A 55 -41.40 -13.98 -14.78
C SER A 55 -42.64 -13.16 -14.52
N PHE A 56 -43.50 -13.66 -13.65
CA PHE A 56 -44.65 -12.92 -13.13
C PHE A 56 -44.80 -13.16 -11.63
N SER A 57 -45.47 -12.23 -10.95
CA SER A 57 -45.76 -12.37 -9.54
C SER A 57 -46.98 -13.28 -9.36
N ASP A 58 -46.78 -14.41 -8.70
CA ASP A 58 -47.84 -15.22 -8.16
C ASP A 58 -48.11 -14.81 -6.70
N CYS A 59 -49.37 -14.57 -6.39
CA CYS A 59 -49.81 -14.04 -5.10
C CYS A 59 -49.56 -15.00 -3.92
N LYS A 60 -49.22 -16.27 -4.18
CA LYS A 60 -48.92 -17.27 -3.14
C LYS A 60 -47.45 -17.69 -3.09
N HIS A 61 -46.78 -17.74 -4.24
CA HIS A 61 -45.42 -18.30 -4.35
C HIS A 61 -44.35 -17.26 -4.73
N GLY A 62 -44.71 -15.99 -4.86
CA GLY A 62 -43.77 -14.92 -5.23
C GLY A 62 -43.48 -14.89 -6.72
N THR A 63 -42.26 -14.55 -7.13
CA THR A 63 -41.88 -14.49 -8.55
C THR A 63 -41.75 -15.89 -9.11
N VAL A 64 -42.55 -16.22 -10.12
CA VAL A 64 -42.58 -17.54 -10.77
C VAL A 64 -42.38 -17.42 -12.28
N VAL A 65 -41.88 -18.50 -12.89
CA VAL A 65 -41.71 -18.64 -14.35
C VAL A 65 -42.38 -19.95 -14.77
N ARG A 66 -43.19 -19.92 -15.85
CA ARG A 66 -43.73 -21.17 -16.42
C ARG A 66 -42.62 -21.94 -17.11
N LEU A 67 -42.54 -23.25 -16.89
CA LEU A 67 -41.49 -24.09 -17.46
C LEU A 67 -41.40 -23.99 -19.00
N GLN A 68 -42.54 -23.89 -19.68
CA GLN A 68 -42.61 -23.68 -21.13
C GLN A 68 -41.93 -22.38 -21.59
N ASP A 69 -42.04 -21.31 -20.79
CA ASP A 69 -41.48 -19.99 -21.10
C ASP A 69 -39.98 -19.97 -20.77
N ALA A 70 -39.55 -20.76 -19.77
CA ALA A 70 -38.14 -20.94 -19.41
C ALA A 70 -37.32 -21.68 -20.49
N VAL A 71 -37.96 -22.56 -21.27
CA VAL A 71 -37.30 -23.25 -22.39
C VAL A 71 -37.20 -22.32 -23.61
N GLN A 72 -38.14 -21.39 -23.77
CA GLN A 72 -38.19 -20.46 -24.90
C GLN A 72 -37.31 -19.21 -24.72
N THR A 73 -36.85 -18.90 -23.51
CA THR A 73 -35.90 -17.80 -23.22
C THR A 73 -34.47 -18.02 -23.70
N HIS A 74 -34.22 -19.10 -24.46
CA HIS A 74 -32.98 -19.31 -25.21
C HIS A 74 -33.04 -18.91 -26.71
N PRO A 75 -33.61 -17.77 -27.15
CA PRO A 75 -33.55 -17.36 -28.55
C PRO A 75 -32.29 -16.53 -28.85
N MET A 76 -31.21 -16.71 -28.07
CA MET A 76 -29.93 -16.07 -28.41
C MET A 76 -29.26 -16.89 -29.52
N SER A 77 -28.78 -16.19 -30.55
CA SER A 77 -27.88 -16.81 -31.53
C SER A 77 -26.68 -17.43 -30.81
N ASN A 78 -26.22 -18.58 -31.30
CA ASN A 78 -25.02 -19.23 -30.76
C ASN A 78 -23.83 -18.27 -30.68
N ALA A 79 -23.72 -17.33 -31.64
CA ALA A 79 -22.68 -16.31 -31.64
C ALA A 79 -22.79 -15.35 -30.44
N ASP A 80 -23.99 -14.85 -30.13
CA ASP A 80 -24.20 -13.93 -29.00
C ASP A 80 -23.94 -14.60 -27.65
N HIS A 81 -24.30 -15.89 -27.56
CA HIS A 81 -23.99 -16.69 -26.38
C HIS A 81 -22.49 -16.82 -26.16
N ILE A 82 -21.73 -17.11 -27.23
CA ILE A 82 -20.26 -17.22 -27.18
C ILE A 82 -19.64 -15.88 -26.76
N VAL A 83 -20.10 -14.75 -27.32
CA VAL A 83 -19.59 -13.42 -26.95
C VAL A 83 -19.78 -13.17 -25.45
N LYS A 84 -20.96 -13.47 -24.91
CA LYS A 84 -21.23 -13.30 -23.47
C LYS A 84 -20.41 -14.26 -22.60
N ASP A 85 -20.21 -15.50 -23.03
CA ASP A 85 -19.39 -16.46 -22.29
C ASP A 85 -17.92 -16.03 -22.25
N ILE A 86 -17.35 -15.57 -23.36
CA ILE A 86 -16.00 -14.99 -23.40
C ILE A 86 -15.90 -13.78 -22.46
N HIS A 87 -16.89 -12.88 -22.50
CA HIS A 87 -16.92 -11.72 -21.61
C HIS A 87 -16.91 -12.14 -20.13
N ASP A 88 -17.70 -13.13 -19.75
CA ASP A 88 -17.80 -13.58 -18.36
C ASP A 88 -16.52 -14.32 -17.92
N ILE A 89 -15.88 -15.07 -18.80
CA ILE A 89 -14.54 -15.65 -18.57
C ILE A 89 -13.52 -14.54 -18.31
N LEU A 90 -13.48 -13.51 -19.16
CA LEU A 90 -12.55 -12.40 -19.01
C LEU A 90 -12.81 -11.61 -17.72
N ARG A 91 -14.08 -11.42 -17.34
CA ARG A 91 -14.47 -10.78 -16.08
C ARG A 91 -14.01 -11.58 -14.87
N ALA A 92 -14.30 -12.87 -14.83
CA ALA A 92 -13.88 -13.74 -13.73
C ALA A 92 -12.35 -13.79 -13.60
N CYS A 93 -11.61 -13.86 -14.72
CA CYS A 93 -10.16 -13.76 -14.73
C CYS A 93 -9.68 -12.41 -14.16
N TYR A 94 -10.32 -11.32 -14.55
CA TYR A 94 -9.97 -9.98 -14.08
C TYR A 94 -10.19 -9.81 -12.58
N GLU A 95 -11.32 -10.28 -12.03
CA GLU A 95 -11.63 -10.18 -10.60
C GLU A 95 -10.57 -10.89 -9.76
N VAL A 96 -10.22 -12.13 -10.12
CA VAL A 96 -9.15 -12.89 -9.46
C VAL A 96 -7.80 -12.19 -9.58
N THR A 97 -7.48 -11.71 -10.78
CA THR A 97 -6.19 -11.06 -11.07
C THR A 97 -6.05 -9.76 -10.28
N LEU A 98 -7.13 -8.99 -10.16
CA LEU A 98 -7.15 -7.74 -9.42
C LEU A 98 -6.89 -7.95 -7.93
N GLU A 99 -7.53 -8.96 -7.32
CA GLU A 99 -7.28 -9.30 -5.92
C GLU A 99 -5.83 -9.74 -5.70
N ARG A 100 -5.30 -10.61 -6.57
CA ARG A 100 -3.88 -11.01 -6.54
C ARG A 100 -2.94 -9.82 -6.69
N PHE A 101 -3.24 -8.91 -7.61
CA PHE A 101 -2.45 -7.71 -7.86
C PHE A 101 -2.37 -6.83 -6.62
N LYS A 102 -3.52 -6.51 -6.00
CA LYS A 102 -3.59 -5.71 -4.77
C LYS A 102 -2.77 -6.36 -3.66
N ASP A 103 -2.94 -7.66 -3.45
CA ASP A 103 -2.22 -8.43 -2.44
C ASP A 103 -0.71 -8.39 -2.67
N ASN A 104 -0.27 -8.56 -3.92
CA ASN A 104 1.14 -8.53 -4.28
C ASN A 104 1.75 -7.14 -4.10
N VAL A 105 1.04 -6.06 -4.46
CA VAL A 105 1.51 -4.70 -4.21
C VAL A 105 1.63 -4.43 -2.71
N LEU A 106 0.65 -4.85 -1.92
CA LEU A 106 0.68 -4.68 -0.47
C LEU A 106 1.83 -5.47 0.17
N LYS A 107 1.94 -6.76 -0.12
CA LYS A 107 2.94 -7.65 0.51
C LYS A 107 4.36 -7.39 0.02
N GLN A 108 4.54 -7.21 -1.29
CA GLN A 108 5.88 -7.13 -1.88
C GLN A 108 6.37 -5.68 -1.89
N ALA A 109 5.66 -4.78 -2.57
CA ALA A 109 6.14 -3.42 -2.76
C ALA A 109 6.05 -2.58 -1.49
N THR A 110 4.96 -2.73 -0.72
CA THR A 110 4.76 -1.94 0.51
C THR A 110 5.41 -2.60 1.72
N ASP A 111 4.92 -3.76 2.14
CA ASP A 111 5.39 -4.39 3.38
C ASP A 111 6.87 -4.77 3.29
N TYR A 112 7.25 -5.62 2.32
CA TYR A 112 8.63 -6.08 2.21
C TYR A 112 9.62 -4.94 1.89
N PHE A 113 9.40 -4.16 0.82
CA PHE A 113 10.40 -3.16 0.41
C PHE A 113 10.38 -1.85 1.21
N LEU A 114 9.25 -1.45 1.81
CA LEU A 114 9.16 -0.17 2.52
C LEU A 114 9.13 -0.27 4.05
N LEU A 115 8.63 -1.38 4.62
CA LEU A 115 8.35 -1.47 6.06
C LEU A 115 9.19 -2.53 6.79
N SER A 116 9.04 -3.79 6.42
CA SER A 116 9.44 -4.94 7.22
C SER A 116 10.68 -5.68 6.71
N GLY A 117 11.08 -5.45 5.46
CA GLY A 117 12.26 -6.08 4.88
C GLY A 117 13.59 -5.58 5.45
N PRO A 118 14.70 -6.26 5.10
CA PRO A 118 16.03 -5.91 5.59
C PRO A 118 16.50 -4.54 5.06
N ASP A 119 16.22 -4.24 3.79
CA ASP A 119 16.68 -3.05 3.08
C ASP A 119 15.63 -1.94 2.97
N THR A 120 14.79 -1.79 4.00
CA THR A 120 13.73 -0.77 3.99
C THR A 120 14.27 0.64 4.16
N PRO A 121 13.60 1.68 3.64
CA PRO A 121 13.91 3.08 3.93
C PRO A 121 14.04 3.37 5.44
N LEU A 122 13.21 2.72 6.26
CA LEU A 122 13.19 2.88 7.71
C LEU A 122 14.48 2.38 8.37
N ASN A 123 15.04 1.28 7.87
CA ASN A 123 16.30 0.72 8.36
C ASN A 123 17.54 1.50 7.91
N LEU A 124 17.40 2.56 7.11
CA LEU A 124 18.54 3.35 6.64
C LEU A 124 19.18 4.15 7.78
N PHE A 125 18.36 4.65 8.70
CA PHE A 125 18.82 5.32 9.91
C PHE A 125 18.85 4.32 11.07
N SER A 126 19.99 3.68 11.26
CA SER A 126 20.18 2.60 12.23
C SER A 126 21.32 2.92 13.22
N PRO A 127 21.41 2.22 14.37
CA PRO A 127 22.54 2.36 15.27
C PRO A 127 23.89 2.12 14.57
N THR A 128 23.93 1.15 13.64
CA THR A 128 25.11 0.88 12.81
C THR A 128 25.47 2.06 11.94
N PHE A 129 24.49 2.70 11.28
CA PHE A 129 24.72 3.92 10.51
C PHE A 129 25.29 5.03 11.38
N VAL A 130 24.71 5.28 12.57
CA VAL A 130 25.18 6.32 13.50
C VAL A 130 26.61 6.03 13.98
N SER A 131 26.91 4.77 14.30
CA SER A 131 28.25 4.36 14.74
C SER A 131 29.33 4.50 13.68
N ALA A 132 28.94 4.52 12.40
CA ALA A 132 29.85 4.67 11.27
C ALA A 132 30.14 6.14 10.91
N LEU A 133 29.46 7.12 11.53
CA LEU A 133 29.68 8.53 11.26
C LEU A 133 31.03 9.00 11.81
N THR A 134 31.74 9.78 11.01
CA THR A 134 32.99 10.43 11.43
C THR A 134 32.71 11.62 12.37
N PRO A 135 33.69 12.02 13.22
CA PRO A 135 33.53 13.20 14.08
C PRO A 135 33.16 14.47 13.30
N ASP A 136 33.69 14.63 12.09
CA ASP A 136 33.38 15.78 11.23
C ASP A 136 31.95 15.73 10.69
N GLU A 137 31.46 14.56 10.28
CA GLU A 137 30.06 14.38 9.86
C GLU A 137 29.09 14.61 11.02
N VAL A 138 29.40 14.09 12.22
CA VAL A 138 28.62 14.36 13.43
C VAL A 138 28.64 15.85 13.76
N GLY A 139 29.80 16.50 13.66
CA GLY A 139 29.94 17.94 13.84
C GLY A 139 29.16 18.75 12.80
N HIS A 140 29.03 18.26 11.57
CA HIS A 140 28.21 18.90 10.54
C HIS A 140 26.71 18.74 10.79
N ILE A 141 26.27 17.56 11.24
CA ILE A 141 24.85 17.23 11.46
C ILE A 141 24.33 17.82 12.79
N ALA A 142 25.08 17.61 13.87
CA ALA A 142 24.67 17.93 15.24
C ALA A 142 25.41 19.14 15.84
N GLY A 143 26.40 19.70 15.13
CA GLY A 143 27.15 20.83 15.63
C GLY A 143 26.34 22.12 15.65
N GLU A 144 26.57 22.92 16.69
CA GLU A 144 25.99 24.24 16.79
C GLU A 144 26.52 25.17 15.69
N ALA A 145 25.64 25.99 15.11
CA ALA A 145 26.04 27.05 14.21
C ALA A 145 27.07 27.98 14.89
N PRO A 146 28.10 28.48 14.16
CA PRO A 146 29.18 29.26 14.77
C PRO A 146 28.71 30.47 15.59
N LYS A 147 27.63 31.13 15.15
CA LYS A 147 27.02 32.26 15.87
C LYS A 147 26.42 31.83 17.21
N VAL A 148 25.73 30.69 17.24
CA VAL A 148 25.13 30.12 18.45
C VAL A 148 26.22 29.70 19.43
N LYS A 149 27.25 29.01 18.94
CA LYS A 149 28.41 28.59 19.75
C LYS A 149 29.11 29.78 20.40
N ARG A 150 29.31 30.88 19.66
CA ARG A 150 29.87 32.14 20.19
C ARG A 150 28.96 32.78 21.24
N ARG A 151 27.64 32.86 20.97
CA ARG A 151 26.67 33.43 21.91
C ARG A 151 26.59 32.62 23.20
N ARG A 152 26.59 31.29 23.11
CA ARG A 152 26.64 30.38 24.27
C ARG A 152 27.90 30.60 25.10
N ALA A 153 29.06 30.72 24.45
CA ALA A 153 30.32 31.01 25.14
C ALA A 153 30.31 32.39 25.83
N GLN A 154 29.72 33.41 25.19
CA GLN A 154 29.54 34.73 25.81
C GLN A 154 28.63 34.66 27.03
N LEU A 155 27.43 34.08 26.90
CA LEU A 155 26.46 33.94 27.99
C LEU A 155 27.04 33.12 29.15
N GLY A 156 27.80 32.06 28.86
CA GLY A 156 28.48 31.28 29.90
C GLY A 156 29.50 32.12 30.68
N ARG A 157 30.22 33.03 30.02
CA ARG A 157 31.10 33.99 30.69
C ARG A 157 30.32 34.97 31.55
N GLU A 158 29.22 35.52 31.05
CA GLU A 158 28.35 36.44 31.81
C GLU A 158 27.75 35.77 33.05
N ILE A 159 27.25 34.53 32.93
CA ILE A 159 26.71 33.75 34.07
C ILE A 159 27.80 33.49 35.12
N THR A 160 28.98 33.05 34.68
CA THR A 160 30.12 32.84 35.58
C THR A 160 30.51 34.16 36.26
N SER A 161 30.40 35.27 35.52
CA SER A 161 30.66 36.61 36.03
C SER A 161 29.71 36.99 37.17
N LEU A 162 28.42 36.95 36.87
CA LEU A 162 27.37 37.28 37.83
C LEU A 162 27.40 36.34 39.05
N GLY A 163 27.77 35.07 38.86
CA GLY A 163 27.91 34.07 39.92
C GLY A 163 29.10 34.29 40.86
N TRP A 164 30.20 34.93 40.41
CA TRP A 164 31.27 35.34 41.33
C TRP A 164 30.87 36.57 42.12
N GLU A 165 30.16 37.52 41.50
CA GLU A 165 29.64 38.72 42.16
C GLU A 165 28.67 38.36 43.28
N THR A 166 27.75 37.41 43.03
CA THR A 166 26.79 36.98 44.07
C THR A 166 27.45 36.30 45.26
N ARG A 167 28.56 35.56 45.07
CA ARG A 167 29.31 34.93 46.18
C ARG A 167 30.14 35.92 46.99
N GLN A 168 30.62 37.00 46.37
CA GLN A 168 31.34 38.07 47.06
C GLN A 168 30.39 38.97 47.88
N VAL A 169 29.13 39.08 47.46
CA VAL A 169 28.11 39.95 48.09
C VAL A 169 27.35 39.27 49.24
N THR A 170 27.48 37.96 49.44
CA THR A 170 27.01 37.28 50.67
C THR A 170 28.13 37.19 51.71
N PRO A 171 28.31 38.19 52.61
CA PRO A 171 29.15 38.00 53.78
C PRO A 171 28.51 36.96 54.69
N GLN A 172 29.34 36.08 55.24
CA GLN A 172 29.00 35.18 56.34
C GLN A 172 28.22 35.97 57.41
N ARG A 173 26.89 35.75 57.49
CA ARG A 173 26.16 36.04 58.72
C ARG A 173 26.57 34.96 59.71
N TYR A 174 27.43 35.36 60.63
CA TYR A 174 27.80 34.62 61.82
C TYR A 174 26.59 34.38 62.72
N VAL A 175 26.61 33.20 63.35
CA VAL A 175 25.77 32.65 64.43
C VAL A 175 24.41 32.09 64.02
#